data_AF-A0A4Q4MYF7-F1
#
_entry.id   AF-A0A4Q4MYF7-F1
#
_cell.length_a   1.000
_cell.length_b   1.000
_cell.length_c   1.000
_cell.angle_alpha   90.00
_cell.angle_beta   90.00
_cell.angle_gamma   90.00
#
_symmetry.space_group_name_H-M   'P 1'
#
loop_
_entity.id
_entity.type
_entity.pdbx_description
1 polymer ?
#
loop_
_entity_poly.entity_id
_entity_poly.type
_entity_poly.pdbx_seq_one_letter_code
_entity_poly.pdbx_strand_id
1 'polypeptide(L)'
;MILLEGPEVAGIDGDAARPKVDAPLMDITEDVFLVENLYRVLVLRRASVHTLILQSAERFTVVRLLAFRRFWSTSGSDRTKQRRRIVVDPAIRRQGQSGMGLEKAIQDDEEALTSTANNANCATPIDPNGDVVLRCLGRSTAICNGFRISTHVLRLASPMFFRMFSTSFSEGQRLLVEDCPVVELGDDDPELMGLILRILHYQGSPADYETEAEALARLSIHCDKTKDDSAQALRFQILAAYIFGNSLGFRNKSRTATVQLTPSSVAVWEEEKLFAILPSSVTVSMTKRIQRVLDELETVVQNMELALRQDTKVYDTSQLLCIVCGRSLPNGAKKCHSCHNTDLQGRLCTHGTRVAEYFDILRKTELWLTVTSFTECSVSDVSSRVARARKGAKHICEANNFCPLLTTFDLMITKASEAQD
;
A
#
# COMPACT_ATOMS: atom_id res chain seq x y z
N MET A 1 64.03 22.57 -10.63
CA MET A 1 64.49 23.72 -9.82
C MET A 1 63.91 24.98 -10.41
N ILE A 2 62.66 25.31 -10.03
CA ILE A 2 62.02 26.60 -10.23
C ILE A 2 61.19 26.81 -8.96
N LEU A 3 61.60 27.80 -8.17
CA LEU A 3 60.93 28.30 -6.98
C LEU A 3 59.78 29.19 -7.44
N LEU A 4 58.59 29.00 -6.87
CA LEU A 4 57.58 30.05 -6.84
C LEU A 4 57.01 30.13 -5.43
N GLU A 5 57.13 31.34 -4.91
CA GLU A 5 56.81 31.83 -3.58
C GLU A 5 55.29 31.82 -3.34
N GLY A 6 54.88 31.45 -2.12
CA GLY A 6 53.51 31.56 -1.67
C GLY A 6 53.24 32.93 -1.05
N PRO A 7 52.00 33.46 -1.11
CA PRO A 7 51.64 34.65 -0.37
C PRO A 7 51.21 34.33 1.07
N GLU A 8 51.54 35.29 1.92
CA GLU A 8 51.37 35.35 3.36
C GLU A 8 49.93 35.14 3.86
N VAL A 9 49.83 34.46 4.99
CA VAL A 9 48.60 34.23 5.75
C VAL A 9 48.34 35.47 6.62
N ALA A 10 47.36 36.29 6.23
CA ALA A 10 46.75 37.27 7.12
C ALA A 10 45.67 36.59 7.97
N GLY A 11 45.87 36.59 9.29
CA GLY A 11 44.91 36.09 10.27
C GLY A 11 43.63 36.93 10.28
N ILE A 12 42.50 36.23 10.36
CA ILE A 12 41.19 36.81 10.64
C ILE A 12 40.58 35.96 11.76
N ASP A 13 40.67 36.46 12.98
CA ASP A 13 39.75 36.11 14.06
C ASP A 13 38.37 36.64 13.67
N GLY A 14 37.46 35.72 13.35
CA GLY A 14 36.09 36.03 12.94
C GLY A 14 35.13 35.00 13.51
N ASP A 15 34.48 35.37 14.60
CA ASP A 15 33.33 34.69 15.20
C ASP A 15 32.26 34.44 14.12
N ALA A 16 32.24 33.23 13.57
CA ALA A 16 31.25 32.82 12.59
C ALA A 16 29.93 32.49 13.30
N ALA A 17 29.10 33.51 13.45
CA ALA A 17 27.67 33.36 13.64
C ALA A 17 27.13 32.40 12.57
N ARG A 18 26.66 31.22 13.00
CA ARG A 18 25.97 30.27 12.13
C ARG A 18 24.79 30.99 11.46
N PRO A 19 24.66 30.95 10.13
CA PRO A 19 23.43 31.41 9.50
C PRO A 19 22.31 30.46 9.91
N LYS A 20 21.34 30.96 10.67
CA LYS A 20 20.02 30.34 10.75
C LYS A 20 19.44 30.38 9.34
N VAL A 21 19.54 29.26 8.64
CA VAL A 21 18.76 29.02 7.43
C VAL A 21 17.35 28.69 7.91
N ASP A 22 16.58 29.73 8.21
CA ASP A 22 15.13 29.62 8.32
C ASP A 22 14.61 29.43 6.89
N ALA A 23 14.61 28.19 6.41
CA ALA A 23 13.96 27.84 5.18
C ALA A 23 12.46 28.18 5.33
N PRO A 24 11.88 29.01 4.45
CA PRO A 24 10.46 29.27 4.50
C PRO A 24 9.74 27.95 4.20
N LEU A 25 9.12 27.37 5.22
CA LEU A 25 8.08 26.38 5.05
C LEU A 25 6.94 27.10 4.33
N MET A 26 6.99 27.15 2.99
CA MET A 26 5.87 27.61 2.19
C MET A 26 4.72 26.66 2.51
N ASP A 27 3.79 27.13 3.33
CA ASP A 27 2.53 26.45 3.59
C ASP A 27 1.63 26.67 2.37
N ILE A 28 1.91 25.91 1.31
CA ILE A 28 1.16 25.95 0.04
C ILE A 28 -0.31 25.50 0.27
N THR A 29 -0.67 25.04 1.48
CA THR A 29 -2.01 24.55 1.78
C THR A 29 -3.02 25.65 2.11
N GLU A 30 -2.61 26.85 2.52
CA GLU A 30 -3.60 27.91 2.86
C GLU A 30 -4.00 28.77 1.65
N ASP A 31 -3.06 29.16 0.78
CA ASP A 31 -3.34 30.10 -0.30
C ASP A 31 -4.11 29.51 -1.50
N VAL A 32 -3.98 28.20 -1.76
CA VAL A 32 -4.74 27.52 -2.83
C VAL A 32 -6.17 27.20 -2.38
N PHE A 33 -6.43 27.12 -1.08
CA PHE A 33 -7.68 26.56 -0.56
C PHE A 33 -8.80 27.60 -0.42
N LEU A 34 -8.47 28.87 -0.19
CA LEU A 34 -9.44 29.83 0.33
C LEU A 34 -10.23 30.64 -0.71
N VAL A 35 -9.72 30.82 -1.94
CA VAL A 35 -10.33 31.80 -2.86
C VAL A 35 -11.10 31.17 -4.03
N GLU A 36 -10.74 29.97 -4.50
CA GLU A 36 -11.40 29.33 -5.66
C GLU A 36 -12.38 28.19 -5.28
N ASN A 37 -12.30 27.66 -4.05
CA ASN A 37 -13.00 26.42 -3.68
C ASN A 37 -14.37 26.60 -3.02
N LEU A 38 -14.66 27.73 -2.37
CA LEU A 38 -15.94 27.84 -1.62
C LEU A 38 -17.18 27.78 -2.54
N TYR A 39 -17.08 28.34 -3.75
CA TYR A 39 -18.19 28.38 -4.71
C TYR A 39 -18.31 27.09 -5.56
N ARG A 40 -17.17 26.45 -5.90
CA ARG A 40 -17.14 25.17 -6.62
C ARG A 40 -17.53 23.99 -5.73
N VAL A 41 -17.10 23.96 -4.46
CA VAL A 41 -17.38 22.87 -3.52
C VAL A 41 -18.87 22.79 -3.18
N LEU A 42 -19.61 23.90 -3.11
CA LEU A 42 -21.05 23.87 -2.82
C LEU A 42 -21.89 23.35 -4.01
N VAL A 43 -21.50 23.67 -5.25
CA VAL A 43 -22.18 23.19 -6.47
C VAL A 43 -21.77 21.74 -6.79
N LEU A 44 -20.52 21.37 -6.52
CA LEU A 44 -20.00 20.01 -6.73
C LEU A 44 -20.35 19.03 -5.60
N ARG A 45 -20.61 19.46 -4.35
CA ARG A 45 -20.93 18.50 -3.26
C ARG A 45 -22.17 17.65 -3.51
N ARG A 46 -23.19 18.19 -4.20
CA ARG A 46 -24.43 17.45 -4.50
C ARG A 46 -24.38 16.73 -5.85
N ALA A 47 -23.71 17.32 -6.84
CA ALA A 47 -23.55 16.71 -8.16
C ALA A 47 -22.42 15.67 -8.21
N SER A 48 -21.28 15.92 -7.57
CA SER A 48 -20.08 15.09 -7.67
C SER A 48 -20.13 13.83 -6.83
N VAL A 49 -20.77 13.75 -5.66
CA VAL A 49 -20.87 12.46 -4.95
C VAL A 49 -21.71 11.47 -5.77
N HIS A 50 -22.85 11.93 -6.30
CA HIS A 50 -23.67 11.14 -7.20
C HIS A 50 -22.93 10.87 -8.52
N THR A 51 -22.20 11.84 -9.09
CA THR A 51 -21.43 11.65 -10.33
C THR A 51 -20.17 10.83 -10.14
N LEU A 52 -19.53 10.77 -8.96
CA LEU A 52 -18.37 9.92 -8.65
C LEU A 52 -18.79 8.49 -8.35
N ILE A 53 -19.88 8.32 -7.59
CA ILE A 53 -20.52 7.01 -7.42
C ILE A 53 -20.99 6.51 -8.79
N LEU A 54 -21.60 7.37 -9.60
CA LEU A 54 -22.00 7.03 -10.97
C LEU A 54 -20.81 6.88 -11.92
N GLN A 55 -19.70 7.62 -11.81
CA GLN A 55 -18.53 7.50 -12.70
C GLN A 55 -17.69 6.27 -12.36
N SER A 56 -17.58 5.95 -11.07
CA SER A 56 -17.04 4.68 -10.59
C SER A 56 -17.95 3.52 -11.04
N ALA A 57 -19.28 3.71 -11.02
CA ALA A 57 -20.24 2.79 -11.64
C ALA A 57 -20.27 2.85 -13.18
N GLU A 58 -19.84 3.92 -13.85
CA GLU A 58 -19.86 4.07 -15.32
C GLU A 58 -18.73 3.27 -15.94
N ARG A 59 -17.60 3.09 -15.24
CA ARG A 59 -16.62 2.05 -15.58
C ARG A 59 -17.20 0.64 -15.51
N PHE A 60 -18.34 0.45 -14.84
CA PHE A 60 -19.10 -0.80 -14.79
C PHE A 60 -20.34 -0.85 -15.73
N THR A 61 -20.89 0.27 -16.22
CA THR A 61 -22.33 0.26 -16.63
C THR A 61 -22.76 1.14 -17.82
N VAL A 62 -21.89 1.61 -18.72
CA VAL A 62 -22.37 2.51 -19.82
C VAL A 62 -23.25 1.80 -20.87
N VAL A 63 -23.20 0.47 -21.03
CA VAL A 63 -24.09 -0.23 -21.99
C VAL A 63 -25.47 -0.55 -21.42
N ARG A 64 -25.66 -0.54 -20.08
CA ARG A 64 -26.89 -1.07 -19.44
C ARG A 64 -27.84 -0.01 -18.88
N LEU A 65 -27.37 1.19 -18.52
CA LEU A 65 -28.23 2.27 -17.99
C LEU A 65 -29.27 2.77 -19.01
N LEU A 66 -28.94 2.75 -20.31
CA LEU A 66 -29.90 3.09 -21.38
C LEU A 66 -30.93 1.98 -21.64
N ALA A 67 -30.61 0.71 -21.36
CA ALA A 67 -31.55 -0.40 -21.42
C ALA A 67 -32.50 -0.40 -20.21
N PHE A 68 -31.99 -0.04 -19.03
CA PHE A 68 -32.75 -0.07 -17.77
C PHE A 68 -33.83 1.03 -17.69
N ARG A 69 -33.51 2.26 -18.14
CA ARG A 69 -34.50 3.35 -18.22
C ARG A 69 -35.63 3.06 -19.22
N ARG A 70 -35.35 2.25 -20.26
CA ARG A 70 -36.32 1.87 -21.29
C ARG A 70 -37.20 0.69 -20.86
N PHE A 71 -36.67 -0.23 -20.05
CA PHE A 71 -37.37 -1.42 -19.54
C PHE A 71 -38.34 -1.11 -18.39
N TRP A 72 -37.99 -0.15 -17.52
CA TRP A 72 -38.89 0.25 -16.42
C TRP A 72 -40.03 1.15 -16.90
N SER A 73 -39.85 1.89 -17.99
CA SER A 73 -40.92 2.69 -18.62
C SER A 73 -41.96 1.85 -19.38
N THR A 74 -41.68 0.58 -19.67
CA THR A 74 -42.59 -0.31 -20.41
C THR A 74 -43.22 -1.42 -19.58
N SER A 75 -42.79 -1.60 -18.32
CA SER A 75 -43.29 -2.66 -17.44
C SER A 75 -44.38 -2.14 -16.51
N GLY A 76 -45.38 -1.46 -17.08
CA GLY A 76 -46.68 -1.25 -16.47
C GLY A 76 -47.66 -2.23 -17.10
N SER A 77 -48.27 -3.06 -16.26
CA SER A 77 -49.37 -3.98 -16.58
C SER A 77 -49.00 -5.37 -17.10
N ASP A 78 -49.51 -6.33 -16.32
CA ASP A 78 -49.97 -7.66 -16.72
C ASP A 78 -48.97 -8.82 -16.71
N ARG A 79 -48.99 -9.60 -15.62
CA ARG A 79 -48.75 -11.06 -15.65
C ARG A 79 -49.59 -11.78 -14.60
N THR A 80 -50.78 -12.22 -15.02
CA THR A 80 -51.40 -13.41 -14.44
C THR A 80 -50.91 -14.68 -15.14
N LYS A 81 -50.65 -15.72 -14.34
CA LYS A 81 -50.60 -17.16 -14.69
C LYS A 81 -49.53 -17.65 -15.68
N GLN A 82 -48.48 -18.29 -15.15
CA GLN A 82 -48.09 -19.62 -15.65
C GLN A 82 -47.30 -20.44 -14.60
N ARG A 83 -48.01 -21.21 -13.77
CA ARG A 83 -47.43 -22.34 -13.03
C ARG A 83 -47.37 -23.54 -13.97
N ARG A 84 -46.17 -23.99 -14.36
CA ARG A 84 -45.97 -25.36 -14.85
C ARG A 84 -45.41 -26.20 -13.72
N ARG A 85 -46.18 -27.23 -13.33
CA ARG A 85 -45.73 -28.35 -12.48
C ARG A 85 -44.64 -29.10 -13.22
N ILE A 86 -43.47 -29.24 -12.61
CA ILE A 86 -42.53 -30.30 -12.94
C ILE A 86 -42.93 -31.50 -12.07
N VAL A 87 -43.35 -32.58 -12.72
CA VAL A 87 -43.57 -33.88 -12.09
C VAL A 87 -42.22 -34.58 -12.08
N VAL A 88 -41.69 -34.88 -10.90
CA VAL A 88 -40.52 -35.74 -10.73
C VAL A 88 -41.03 -37.13 -10.34
N ASP A 89 -40.65 -38.12 -11.14
CA ASP A 89 -41.00 -39.53 -11.00
C ASP A 89 -40.01 -40.23 -10.04
N PRO A 90 -40.46 -40.97 -9.00
CA PRO A 90 -39.56 -41.65 -8.08
C PRO A 90 -39.55 -43.18 -8.31
N ALA A 91 -38.46 -43.69 -8.88
CA ALA A 91 -38.02 -45.07 -8.72
C ALA A 91 -36.51 -45.09 -9.01
N ILE A 92 -35.64 -45.57 -8.12
CA ILE A 92 -35.38 -46.99 -7.87
C ILE A 92 -34.69 -47.15 -6.50
N ARG A 93 -35.05 -48.22 -5.80
CA ARG A 93 -34.53 -48.67 -4.51
C ARG A 93 -33.83 -50.03 -4.69
N ARG A 94 -32.74 -50.25 -3.93
CA ARG A 94 -32.05 -51.50 -3.49
C ARG A 94 -30.57 -51.49 -3.92
N GLN A 95 -29.60 -52.02 -3.20
CA GLN A 95 -29.37 -52.50 -1.82
C GLN A 95 -27.86 -52.85 -1.81
N GLY A 96 -27.14 -52.65 -0.70
CA GLY A 96 -25.76 -53.12 -0.58
C GLY A 96 -25.15 -52.80 0.78
N GLN A 97 -25.42 -53.67 1.76
CA GLN A 97 -24.76 -53.71 3.06
C GLN A 97 -23.39 -54.38 2.95
N SER A 98 -22.44 -53.90 3.76
CA SER A 98 -21.55 -54.67 4.64
C SER A 98 -20.09 -54.21 4.55
N GLY A 99 -19.52 -53.84 5.70
CA GLY A 99 -18.11 -53.51 5.86
C GLY A 99 -17.85 -52.80 7.19
N MET A 100 -17.81 -53.58 8.27
CA MET A 100 -17.36 -53.14 9.60
C MET A 100 -15.90 -52.70 9.58
N GLY A 101 -15.53 -51.72 10.41
CA GLY A 101 -14.16 -51.63 10.90
C GLY A 101 -13.70 -50.25 11.35
N LEU A 102 -13.86 -49.98 12.64
CA LEU A 102 -12.79 -49.44 13.50
C LEU A 102 -12.24 -48.03 13.22
N GLU A 103 -12.92 -46.99 13.73
CA GLU A 103 -12.24 -45.78 14.21
C GLU A 103 -13.22 -44.94 15.05
N LYS A 104 -13.09 -45.06 16.37
CA LYS A 104 -13.85 -44.29 17.37
C LYS A 104 -12.88 -43.95 18.48
N ALA A 105 -12.27 -42.75 18.42
CA ALA A 105 -11.73 -42.00 19.56
C ALA A 105 -10.92 -40.76 19.12
N ILE A 106 -11.41 -39.91 18.21
CA ILE A 106 -11.02 -38.49 18.09
C ILE A 106 -12.23 -37.75 17.47
N GLN A 107 -13.34 -37.63 18.20
CA GLN A 107 -14.56 -37.01 17.66
C GLN A 107 -15.48 -36.45 18.74
N ASP A 108 -14.91 -35.79 19.76
CA ASP A 108 -15.73 -35.17 20.82
C ASP A 108 -15.40 -33.67 21.09
N ASP A 109 -14.46 -33.04 20.36
CA ASP A 109 -14.15 -31.60 20.52
C ASP A 109 -14.36 -30.74 19.26
N GLU A 110 -14.67 -31.33 18.10
CA GLU A 110 -14.95 -30.60 16.84
C GLU A 110 -16.45 -30.51 16.50
N GLU A 111 -17.31 -31.23 17.24
CA GLU A 111 -18.76 -31.30 16.99
C GLU A 111 -19.56 -30.21 17.76
N ALA A 112 -18.89 -29.39 18.58
CA ALA A 112 -19.48 -28.25 19.27
C ALA A 112 -19.47 -26.94 18.45
N LEU A 113 -18.81 -26.90 17.29
CA LEU A 113 -18.78 -25.73 16.39
C LEU A 113 -19.68 -25.86 15.15
N THR A 114 -20.12 -27.08 14.81
CA THR A 114 -20.93 -27.37 13.61
C THR A 114 -22.45 -27.39 13.86
N SER A 115 -22.90 -27.26 15.12
CA SER A 115 -24.32 -27.23 15.48
C SER A 115 -24.91 -25.83 15.72
N THR A 116 -24.22 -24.77 15.26
CA THR A 116 -24.83 -23.43 15.10
C THR A 116 -25.75 -23.42 13.89
N ALA A 117 -26.83 -24.20 13.97
CA ALA A 117 -27.83 -24.35 12.93
C ALA A 117 -28.43 -22.98 12.57
N ASN A 118 -28.07 -22.49 11.38
CA ASN A 118 -28.96 -21.86 10.41
C ASN A 118 -29.96 -20.82 10.95
N ASN A 119 -29.52 -19.92 11.82
CA ASN A 119 -30.31 -18.72 12.13
C ASN A 119 -30.20 -17.72 10.96
N ALA A 120 -30.70 -18.12 9.77
CA ALA A 120 -30.88 -17.28 8.60
C ALA A 120 -31.75 -16.04 8.88
N ASN A 121 -32.48 -16.07 10.00
CA ASN A 121 -33.29 -14.97 10.51
C ASN A 121 -32.48 -13.76 11.02
N CYS A 122 -31.14 -13.86 11.12
CA CYS A 122 -30.30 -12.75 11.57
C CYS A 122 -29.80 -11.84 10.43
N ALA A 123 -30.20 -12.09 9.17
CA ALA A 123 -29.74 -11.26 8.04
C ALA A 123 -30.53 -9.95 7.94
N THR A 124 -29.82 -8.83 7.78
CA THR A 124 -30.41 -7.53 7.47
C THR A 124 -31.02 -7.58 6.07
N PRO A 125 -32.34 -7.36 5.91
CA PRO A 125 -32.99 -7.40 4.61
C PRO A 125 -32.73 -6.10 3.85
N ILE A 126 -31.77 -6.13 2.93
CA ILE A 126 -31.59 -5.06 1.95
C ILE A 126 -32.68 -5.24 0.90
N ASP A 127 -32.75 -6.38 0.22
CA ASP A 127 -33.89 -6.70 -0.64
C ASP A 127 -34.88 -7.63 0.08
N PRO A 128 -36.14 -7.21 0.33
CA PRO A 128 -37.17 -8.10 0.89
C PRO A 128 -37.40 -9.37 0.08
N ASN A 129 -37.16 -9.32 -1.24
CA ASN A 129 -37.27 -10.45 -2.17
C ASN A 129 -35.90 -11.06 -2.50
N GLY A 130 -34.88 -10.77 -1.71
CA GLY A 130 -33.54 -11.28 -1.95
C GLY A 130 -33.49 -12.81 -1.96
N ASP A 131 -32.74 -13.34 -2.92
CA ASP A 131 -32.54 -14.77 -3.22
C ASP A 131 -31.18 -15.28 -2.73
N VAL A 132 -30.34 -14.43 -2.13
CA VAL A 132 -29.08 -14.84 -1.50
C VAL A 132 -28.85 -14.07 -0.20
N VAL A 133 -28.17 -14.70 0.76
CA VAL A 133 -27.64 -14.04 1.95
C VAL A 133 -26.13 -13.96 1.84
N LEU A 134 -25.57 -12.75 1.76
CA LEU A 134 -24.12 -12.55 1.87
C LEU A 134 -23.74 -12.38 3.34
N ARG A 135 -22.86 -13.24 3.84
CA ARG A 135 -22.37 -13.20 5.22
C ARG A 135 -20.93 -12.71 5.23
N CYS A 136 -20.67 -11.60 5.91
CA CYS A 136 -19.31 -11.14 6.17
C CYS A 136 -18.78 -11.74 7.47
N LEU A 137 -17.60 -12.35 7.45
CA LEU A 137 -16.93 -12.83 8.66
C LEU A 137 -16.20 -11.64 9.30
N GLY A 138 -16.91 -10.90 10.16
CA GLY A 138 -16.30 -9.81 10.93
C GLY A 138 -15.24 -10.32 11.92
N ARG A 139 -14.28 -9.46 12.28
CA ARG A 139 -13.24 -9.77 13.30
C ARG A 139 -13.80 -10.04 14.71
N SER A 140 -15.04 -9.62 14.97
CA SER A 140 -15.75 -9.86 16.23
C SER A 140 -16.85 -10.89 16.00
N THR A 141 -16.76 -12.03 16.68
CA THR A 141 -17.63 -13.21 16.49
C THR A 141 -19.07 -13.03 16.99
N ALA A 142 -19.39 -11.90 17.63
CA ALA A 142 -20.66 -11.73 18.34
C ALA A 142 -21.83 -11.21 17.48
N ILE A 143 -21.58 -10.65 16.28
CA ILE A 143 -22.64 -10.07 15.44
C ILE A 143 -22.60 -10.71 14.05
N CYS A 144 -23.61 -11.53 13.76
CA CYS A 144 -23.77 -12.15 12.45
C CYS A 144 -24.25 -11.09 11.45
N ASN A 145 -23.32 -10.56 10.65
CA ASN A 145 -23.59 -9.53 9.64
C ASN A 145 -23.95 -10.18 8.30
N GLY A 146 -25.13 -10.81 8.27
CA GLY A 146 -25.74 -11.30 7.04
C GLY A 146 -26.53 -10.20 6.34
N PHE A 147 -26.48 -10.15 5.01
CA PHE A 147 -27.24 -9.24 4.18
C PHE A 147 -28.06 -10.03 3.17
N ARG A 148 -29.39 -9.95 3.27
CA ARG A 148 -30.28 -10.56 2.28
C ARG A 148 -30.49 -9.60 1.11
N ILE A 149 -30.15 -10.06 -0.09
CA ILE A 149 -30.04 -9.22 -1.29
C ILE A 149 -30.49 -9.96 -2.55
N SER A 150 -30.68 -9.22 -3.64
CA SER A 150 -30.97 -9.79 -4.96
C SER A 150 -29.69 -10.05 -5.76
N THR A 151 -29.47 -11.32 -6.13
CA THR A 151 -28.39 -11.71 -7.04
C THR A 151 -28.57 -11.04 -8.39
N HIS A 152 -29.80 -10.85 -8.86
CA HIS A 152 -30.07 -10.19 -10.14
C HIS A 152 -29.53 -8.75 -10.16
N VAL A 153 -29.82 -7.98 -9.11
CA VAL A 153 -29.32 -6.60 -8.96
C VAL A 153 -27.79 -6.59 -8.93
N LEU A 154 -27.17 -7.46 -8.12
CA LEU A 154 -25.71 -7.53 -8.03
C LEU A 154 -25.04 -7.93 -9.35
N ARG A 155 -25.59 -8.90 -10.08
CA ARG A 155 -25.07 -9.35 -11.39
C ARG A 155 -25.18 -8.27 -12.45
N LEU A 156 -26.15 -7.35 -12.32
CA LEU A 156 -26.27 -6.19 -13.19
C LEU A 156 -25.25 -5.10 -12.82
N ALA A 157 -25.03 -4.88 -11.54
CA ALA A 157 -24.23 -3.78 -11.03
C ALA A 157 -22.71 -4.07 -10.98
N SER A 158 -22.31 -5.34 -10.92
CA SER A 158 -20.88 -5.73 -10.83
C SER A 158 -20.56 -6.99 -11.63
N PRO A 159 -19.55 -6.96 -12.52
CA PRO A 159 -18.97 -8.12 -13.20
C PRO A 159 -18.41 -9.18 -12.26
N MET A 160 -17.91 -8.78 -11.07
CA MET A 160 -17.41 -9.71 -10.07
C MET A 160 -18.56 -10.58 -9.55
N PHE A 161 -19.65 -9.94 -9.10
CA PHE A 161 -20.87 -10.65 -8.71
C PHE A 161 -21.51 -11.41 -9.88
N PHE A 162 -21.43 -10.88 -11.11
CA PHE A 162 -21.87 -11.60 -12.31
C PHE A 162 -21.16 -12.95 -12.48
N ARG A 163 -19.83 -12.97 -12.29
CA ARG A 163 -19.01 -14.19 -12.37
C ARG A 163 -19.25 -15.10 -11.17
N MET A 164 -19.23 -14.57 -9.94
CA MET A 164 -19.44 -15.35 -8.72
C MET A 164 -20.78 -16.07 -8.72
N PHE A 165 -21.86 -15.42 -9.17
CA PHE A 165 -23.19 -16.02 -9.28
C PHE A 165 -23.45 -16.67 -10.65
N SER A 166 -22.39 -17.03 -11.39
CA SER A 166 -22.51 -17.85 -12.59
C SER A 166 -22.43 -19.34 -12.24
N THR A 167 -22.96 -20.20 -13.10
CA THR A 167 -22.96 -21.66 -12.91
C THR A 167 -21.56 -22.29 -12.89
N SER A 168 -20.54 -21.51 -13.24
CA SER A 168 -19.13 -21.92 -13.20
C SER A 168 -18.54 -21.92 -11.79
N PHE A 169 -19.22 -21.31 -10.81
CA PHE A 169 -18.77 -21.20 -9.43
C PHE A 169 -19.75 -21.91 -8.50
N SER A 170 -19.25 -22.38 -7.35
CA SER A 170 -20.04 -23.13 -6.37
C SER A 170 -21.24 -22.32 -5.86
N GLU A 171 -21.05 -21.02 -5.69
CA GLU A 171 -22.02 -20.04 -5.24
C GLU A 171 -23.19 -19.93 -6.23
N GLY A 172 -22.87 -19.88 -7.53
CA GLY A 172 -23.90 -19.88 -8.58
C GLY A 172 -24.57 -21.24 -8.79
N GLN A 173 -23.88 -22.36 -8.53
CA GLN A 173 -24.51 -23.68 -8.54
C GLN A 173 -25.49 -23.86 -7.38
N ARG A 174 -25.13 -23.36 -6.19
CA ARG A 174 -26.00 -23.39 -5.01
C ARG A 174 -27.28 -22.59 -5.21
N LEU A 175 -27.23 -21.48 -5.95
CA LEU A 175 -28.43 -20.71 -6.34
C LEU A 175 -29.43 -21.50 -7.21
N LEU A 176 -29.03 -22.62 -7.83
CA LEU A 176 -29.93 -23.48 -8.61
C LEU A 176 -30.59 -24.57 -7.75
N VAL A 177 -30.02 -24.90 -6.60
CA VAL A 177 -30.41 -26.04 -5.76
C VAL A 177 -31.07 -25.59 -4.47
N GLU A 178 -30.59 -24.50 -3.87
CA GLU A 178 -31.06 -23.92 -2.61
C GLU A 178 -31.99 -22.72 -2.89
N ASP A 179 -33.07 -22.57 -2.12
CA ASP A 179 -34.01 -21.45 -2.28
C ASP A 179 -33.39 -20.09 -1.90
N CYS A 180 -32.45 -20.08 -0.95
CA CYS A 180 -31.74 -18.87 -0.52
C CYS A 180 -30.37 -19.24 0.09
N PRO A 181 -29.35 -19.51 -0.74
CA PRO A 181 -28.04 -19.91 -0.24
C PRO A 181 -27.37 -18.79 0.55
N VAL A 182 -26.61 -19.20 1.58
CA VAL A 182 -25.71 -18.31 2.30
C VAL A 182 -24.33 -18.36 1.66
N VAL A 183 -23.83 -17.23 1.18
CA VAL A 183 -22.49 -17.08 0.59
C VAL A 183 -21.62 -16.28 1.55
N GLU A 184 -20.49 -16.85 1.93
CA GLU A 184 -19.56 -16.22 2.86
C GLU A 184 -18.58 -15.33 2.09
N LEU A 185 -18.64 -14.03 2.35
CA LEU A 185 -17.63 -13.06 1.94
C LEU A 185 -16.59 -13.07 3.06
N GLY A 186 -15.36 -13.49 2.77
CA GLY A 186 -14.30 -13.74 3.77
C GLY A 186 -13.98 -12.56 4.70
N ASP A 187 -12.80 -11.96 4.60
CA ASP A 187 -12.38 -10.89 5.52
C ASP A 187 -12.96 -9.50 5.16
N ASP A 188 -14.15 -9.44 4.55
CA ASP A 188 -14.79 -8.18 4.19
C ASP A 188 -15.37 -7.46 5.42
N ASP A 189 -15.18 -6.14 5.48
CA ASP A 189 -15.76 -5.30 6.53
C ASP A 189 -17.30 -5.26 6.37
N PRO A 190 -18.05 -5.71 7.39
CA PRO A 190 -19.50 -5.83 7.28
C PRO A 190 -20.21 -4.49 7.14
N GLU A 191 -19.73 -3.43 7.77
CA GLU A 191 -20.36 -2.10 7.71
C GLU A 191 -20.21 -1.52 6.30
N LEU A 192 -19.00 -1.60 5.76
CA LEU A 192 -18.71 -1.13 4.40
C LEU A 192 -19.42 -2.00 3.36
N MET A 193 -19.42 -3.31 3.51
CA MET A 193 -20.16 -4.20 2.60
C MET A 193 -21.66 -3.91 2.64
N GLY A 194 -22.24 -3.70 3.82
CA GLY A 194 -23.64 -3.29 3.96
C GLY A 194 -23.93 -1.99 3.21
N LEU A 195 -23.04 -0.99 3.31
CA LEU A 195 -23.16 0.26 2.57
C LEU A 195 -23.05 0.05 1.04
N ILE A 196 -22.07 -0.73 0.56
CA ILE A 196 -21.94 -1.09 -0.87
C ILE A 196 -23.24 -1.71 -1.36
N LEU A 197 -23.73 -2.73 -0.65
CA LEU A 197 -24.93 -3.46 -1.05
C LEU A 197 -26.17 -2.55 -1.06
N ARG A 198 -26.31 -1.63 -0.10
CA ARG A 198 -27.37 -0.61 -0.11
C ARG A 198 -27.25 0.33 -1.31
N ILE A 199 -26.04 0.77 -1.66
CA ILE A 199 -25.80 1.61 -2.84
C ILE A 199 -26.18 0.86 -4.13
N LEU A 200 -25.74 -0.40 -4.28
CA LEU A 200 -26.04 -1.22 -5.47
C LEU A 200 -27.55 -1.51 -5.61
N HIS A 201 -28.28 -1.56 -4.50
CA HIS A 201 -29.75 -1.73 -4.49
C HIS A 201 -30.53 -0.40 -4.48
N TYR A 202 -29.85 0.75 -4.60
CA TYR A 202 -30.47 2.09 -4.54
C TYR A 202 -31.27 2.34 -3.25
N GLN A 203 -30.79 1.83 -2.12
CA GLN A 203 -31.42 1.96 -0.80
C GLN A 203 -30.65 2.88 0.15
N GLY A 204 -29.79 3.75 -0.36
CA GLY A 204 -29.06 4.69 0.49
C GLY A 204 -30.00 5.73 1.13
N SER A 205 -29.89 5.88 2.44
CA SER A 205 -30.48 6.98 3.19
C SER A 205 -29.64 8.26 3.04
N PRO A 206 -30.21 9.47 3.10
CA PRO A 206 -29.44 10.71 3.27
C PRO A 206 -28.33 10.62 4.33
N ALA A 207 -28.60 9.91 5.44
CA ALA A 207 -27.64 9.69 6.52
C ALA A 207 -26.48 8.74 6.13
N ASP A 208 -26.71 7.81 5.18
CA ASP A 208 -25.63 6.95 4.65
C ASP A 208 -24.63 7.75 3.78
N TYR A 209 -24.97 8.97 3.36
CA TYR A 209 -24.11 9.82 2.52
C TYR A 209 -23.35 10.89 3.30
N GLU A 210 -23.63 11.06 4.59
CA GLU A 210 -22.83 11.90 5.50
C GLU A 210 -21.54 11.20 5.95
N THR A 211 -21.14 10.15 5.24
CA THR A 211 -19.91 9.41 5.48
C THR A 211 -18.68 10.30 5.33
N GLU A 212 -17.78 10.23 6.30
CA GLU A 212 -16.48 10.89 6.26
C GLU A 212 -15.66 10.45 5.03
N ALA A 213 -14.77 11.33 4.56
CA ALA A 213 -13.91 11.04 3.40
C ALA A 213 -13.12 9.72 3.56
N GLU A 214 -12.80 9.33 4.79
CA GLU A 214 -12.17 8.06 5.11
C GLU A 214 -13.06 6.86 4.77
N ALA A 215 -14.35 6.89 5.13
CA ALA A 215 -15.29 5.80 4.85
C ALA A 215 -15.49 5.61 3.33
N LEU A 216 -15.55 6.71 2.56
CA LEU A 216 -15.62 6.63 1.09
C LEU A 216 -14.33 6.12 0.45
N ALA A 217 -13.16 6.46 1.00
CA ALA A 217 -11.91 5.87 0.54
C ALA A 217 -11.86 4.36 0.85
N ARG A 218 -12.28 3.95 2.06
CA ARG A 218 -12.39 2.53 2.42
C ARG A 218 -13.39 1.80 1.53
N LEU A 219 -14.53 2.44 1.20
CA LEU A 219 -15.51 1.94 0.24
C LEU A 219 -14.89 1.73 -1.14
N SER A 220 -14.13 2.71 -1.64
CA SER A 220 -13.41 2.62 -2.91
C SER A 220 -12.41 1.47 -2.91
N ILE A 221 -11.67 1.27 -1.81
CA ILE A 221 -10.72 0.15 -1.66
C ILE A 221 -11.46 -1.19 -1.67
N HIS A 222 -12.59 -1.31 -0.98
CA HIS A 222 -13.41 -2.53 -0.99
C HIS A 222 -13.99 -2.84 -2.38
N CYS A 223 -14.38 -1.81 -3.13
CA CYS A 223 -14.83 -1.95 -4.52
C CYS A 223 -13.68 -2.36 -5.46
N ASP A 224 -12.46 -1.92 -5.15
CA ASP A 224 -11.23 -2.15 -5.92
C ASP A 224 -10.35 -3.24 -5.30
N LYS A 225 -10.96 -4.31 -4.75
CA LYS A 225 -10.28 -5.49 -4.15
C LYS A 225 -9.33 -6.23 -5.13
N THR A 226 -9.02 -5.64 -6.28
CA THR A 226 -7.87 -5.95 -7.11
C THR A 226 -6.57 -5.52 -6.43
N LYS A 227 -6.01 -6.43 -5.63
CA LYS A 227 -4.59 -6.53 -5.25
C LYS A 227 -3.84 -5.21 -4.96
N ASP A 228 -4.01 -4.73 -3.73
CA ASP A 228 -2.90 -4.38 -2.82
C ASP A 228 -1.85 -3.33 -3.26
N ASP A 229 -2.18 -2.43 -4.19
CA ASP A 229 -1.36 -1.23 -4.39
C ASP A 229 -1.74 -0.18 -3.35
N SER A 230 -1.08 -0.24 -2.18
CA SER A 230 -1.15 0.82 -1.15
C SER A 230 -0.96 2.23 -1.72
N ALA A 231 -0.17 2.34 -2.78
CA ALA A 231 -0.03 3.54 -3.59
C ALA A 231 -1.37 4.00 -4.19
N GLN A 232 -2.10 3.12 -4.87
CA GLN A 232 -3.39 3.42 -5.48
C GLN A 232 -4.43 3.85 -4.44
N ALA A 233 -4.47 3.18 -3.28
CA ALA A 233 -5.33 3.55 -2.17
C ALA A 233 -5.04 4.99 -1.68
N LEU A 234 -3.77 5.38 -1.55
CA LEU A 234 -3.38 6.73 -1.16
C LEU A 234 -3.80 7.79 -2.18
N ARG A 235 -3.70 7.49 -3.49
CA ARG A 235 -4.16 8.39 -4.56
C ARG A 235 -5.64 8.73 -4.37
N PHE A 236 -6.50 7.72 -4.20
CA PHE A 236 -7.92 7.93 -3.98
C PHE A 236 -8.24 8.62 -2.65
N GLN A 237 -7.48 8.34 -1.59
CA GLN A 237 -7.64 9.04 -0.31
C GLN A 237 -7.37 10.54 -0.43
N ILE A 238 -6.35 10.94 -1.20
CA ILE A 238 -6.05 12.36 -1.47
C ILE A 238 -7.16 13.00 -2.30
N LEU A 239 -7.59 12.33 -3.37
CA LEU A 239 -8.69 12.80 -4.22
C LEU A 239 -9.97 13.00 -3.41
N ALA A 240 -10.34 12.03 -2.58
CA ALA A 240 -11.50 12.11 -1.70
C ALA A 240 -11.36 13.29 -0.73
N ALA A 241 -10.23 13.40 -0.02
CA ALA A 241 -10.01 14.49 0.93
C ALA A 241 -10.13 15.87 0.25
N TYR A 242 -9.63 16.01 -0.98
CA TYR A 242 -9.78 17.23 -1.77
C TYR A 242 -11.25 17.52 -2.12
N ILE A 243 -11.97 16.54 -2.69
CA ILE A 243 -13.36 16.70 -3.15
C ILE A 243 -14.30 17.03 -1.98
N PHE A 244 -14.06 16.46 -0.80
CA PHE A 244 -14.86 16.73 0.38
C PHE A 244 -14.45 18.01 1.11
N GLY A 245 -13.37 18.67 0.70
CA GLY A 245 -12.85 19.86 1.39
C GLY A 245 -12.29 19.55 2.78
N ASN A 246 -11.82 18.32 3.01
CA ASN A 246 -11.17 17.91 4.25
C ASN A 246 -9.69 18.31 4.21
N SER A 247 -9.37 19.55 4.57
CA SER A 247 -8.02 20.10 4.50
C SER A 247 -7.00 19.34 5.37
N LEU A 248 -7.38 18.98 6.60
CA LEU A 248 -6.53 18.21 7.51
C LEU A 248 -6.25 16.80 6.96
N GLY A 249 -7.29 16.11 6.50
CA GLY A 249 -7.17 14.80 5.86
C GLY A 249 -6.29 14.87 4.62
N PHE A 250 -6.50 15.88 3.77
CA PHE A 250 -5.70 16.11 2.58
C PHE A 250 -4.23 16.29 2.93
N ARG A 251 -3.91 17.19 3.88
CA ARG A 251 -2.54 17.44 4.33
C ARG A 251 -1.86 16.18 4.86
N ASN A 252 -2.54 15.42 5.72
CA ASN A 252 -1.99 14.20 6.31
C ASN A 252 -1.75 13.11 5.26
N LYS A 253 -2.69 12.94 4.31
CA LYS A 253 -2.57 11.97 3.23
C LYS A 253 -1.52 12.38 2.20
N SER A 254 -1.40 13.66 1.87
CA SER A 254 -0.34 14.18 1.00
C SER A 254 1.05 13.99 1.60
N ARG A 255 1.23 14.16 2.94
CA ARG A 255 2.49 13.81 3.63
C ARG A 255 2.79 12.33 3.48
N THR A 256 1.82 11.46 3.77
CA THR A 256 1.98 10.00 3.62
C THR A 256 2.34 9.61 2.18
N ALA A 257 1.68 10.21 1.20
CA ALA A 257 1.96 9.98 -0.21
C ALA A 257 3.34 10.49 -0.64
N THR A 258 3.85 11.57 -0.03
CA THR A 258 5.23 12.03 -0.28
C THR A 258 6.24 10.94 0.09
N VAL A 259 5.93 10.15 1.12
CA VAL A 259 6.80 9.07 1.59
C VAL A 259 6.67 7.79 0.76
N GLN A 260 5.44 7.44 0.37
CA GLN A 260 5.13 6.14 -0.22
C GLN A 260 5.08 6.12 -1.75
N LEU A 261 4.89 7.26 -2.41
CA LEU A 261 4.77 7.33 -3.86
C LEU A 261 6.12 7.66 -4.51
N THR A 262 6.27 7.22 -5.76
CA THR A 262 7.38 7.64 -6.63
C THR A 262 6.98 8.91 -7.40
N PRO A 263 7.94 9.76 -7.83
CA PRO A 263 7.64 10.91 -8.69
C PRO A 263 6.89 10.51 -9.97
N SER A 264 7.28 9.39 -10.60
CA SER A 264 6.63 8.88 -11.82
C SER A 264 5.19 8.44 -11.58
N SER A 265 4.89 7.85 -10.42
CA SER A 265 3.52 7.43 -10.09
C SER A 265 2.56 8.62 -9.95
N VAL A 266 3.05 9.79 -9.53
CA VAL A 266 2.25 11.02 -9.44
C VAL A 266 2.01 11.63 -10.83
N ALA A 267 2.98 11.54 -11.74
CA ALA A 267 2.82 12.04 -13.11
C ALA A 267 1.67 11.35 -13.86
N VAL A 268 1.44 10.05 -13.61
CA VAL A 268 0.33 9.28 -14.22
C VAL A 268 -1.05 9.80 -13.79
N TRP A 269 -1.15 10.59 -12.71
CA TRP A 269 -2.44 11.12 -12.26
C TRP A 269 -3.08 12.03 -13.31
N GLU A 270 -2.29 12.72 -14.12
CA GLU A 270 -2.80 13.62 -15.15
C GLU A 270 -3.46 12.87 -16.32
N GLU A 271 -3.06 11.62 -16.55
CA GLU A 271 -3.62 10.76 -17.60
C GLU A 271 -4.96 10.12 -17.16
N GLU A 272 -5.18 10.00 -15.86
CA GLU A 272 -6.37 9.37 -15.32
C GLU A 272 -7.53 10.36 -15.14
N LYS A 273 -8.62 10.13 -15.89
CA LYS A 273 -9.82 10.98 -15.91
C LYS A 273 -10.39 11.34 -14.52
N LEU A 274 -10.28 10.45 -13.53
CA LEU A 274 -10.79 10.73 -12.17
C LEU A 274 -9.93 11.74 -11.42
N PHE A 275 -8.63 11.75 -11.69
CA PHE A 275 -7.66 12.65 -11.06
C PHE A 275 -7.56 14.00 -11.77
N ALA A 276 -8.11 14.14 -12.97
CA ALA A 276 -8.30 15.44 -13.64
C ALA A 276 -9.17 16.42 -12.83
N ILE A 277 -9.86 15.94 -11.78
CA ILE A 277 -10.59 16.78 -10.82
C ILE A 277 -9.63 17.54 -9.88
N LEU A 278 -8.43 17.00 -9.62
CA LEU A 278 -7.40 17.70 -8.85
C LEU A 278 -6.79 18.82 -9.68
N PRO A 279 -6.54 20.01 -9.11
CA PRO A 279 -5.76 21.04 -9.77
C PRO A 279 -4.35 20.53 -10.12
N SER A 280 -3.84 20.87 -11.30
CA SER A 280 -2.48 20.50 -11.71
C SER A 280 -1.40 21.07 -10.78
N SER A 281 -1.69 22.17 -10.07
CA SER A 281 -0.80 22.70 -9.03
C SER A 281 -0.57 21.70 -7.89
N VAL A 282 -1.55 20.86 -7.57
CA VAL A 282 -1.44 19.81 -6.54
C VAL A 282 -0.49 18.71 -6.99
N THR A 283 -0.68 18.16 -8.19
CA THR A 283 0.17 17.08 -8.74
C THR A 283 1.61 17.58 -8.88
N VAL A 284 1.81 18.76 -9.48
CA VAL A 284 3.14 19.38 -9.64
C VAL A 284 3.82 19.63 -8.30
N SER A 285 3.10 20.15 -7.30
CA SER A 285 3.65 20.41 -5.96
C SER A 285 4.07 19.11 -5.27
N MET A 286 3.24 18.07 -5.35
CA MET A 286 3.56 16.76 -4.79
C MET A 286 4.80 16.13 -5.45
N THR A 287 4.85 16.10 -6.79
CA THR A 287 6.01 15.57 -7.52
C THR A 287 7.29 16.32 -7.14
N LYS A 288 7.25 17.66 -7.08
CA LYS A 288 8.40 18.48 -6.66
C LYS A 288 8.83 18.20 -5.23
N ARG A 289 7.87 17.96 -4.32
CA ARG A 289 8.17 17.65 -2.92
C ARG A 289 8.84 16.28 -2.79
N ILE A 290 8.33 15.25 -3.46
CA ILE A 290 8.94 13.91 -3.48
C ILE A 290 10.36 14.01 -4.05
N GLN A 291 10.52 14.67 -5.20
CA GLN A 291 11.82 14.82 -5.85
C GLN A 291 12.83 15.54 -4.95
N ARG A 292 12.43 16.64 -4.29
CA ARG A 292 13.31 17.37 -3.37
C ARG A 292 13.81 16.48 -2.23
N VAL A 293 12.94 15.70 -1.61
CA VAL A 293 13.32 14.79 -0.51
C VAL A 293 14.29 13.72 -1.02
N LEU A 294 14.06 13.18 -2.21
CA LEU A 294 14.96 12.21 -2.83
C LEU A 294 16.32 12.83 -3.17
N ASP A 295 16.36 14.04 -3.71
CA ASP A 295 17.60 14.78 -4.01
C ASP A 295 18.41 15.07 -2.73
N GLU A 296 17.72 15.41 -1.64
CA GLU A 296 18.34 15.61 -0.32
C GLU A 296 18.96 14.31 0.20
N LEU A 297 18.26 13.18 0.11
CA LEU A 297 18.80 11.87 0.51
C LEU A 297 19.97 11.44 -0.37
N GLU A 298 19.91 11.68 -1.67
CA GLU A 298 21.02 11.43 -2.58
C GLU A 298 22.25 12.27 -2.19
N THR A 299 22.05 13.56 -1.92
CA THR A 299 23.09 14.48 -1.46
C THR A 299 23.72 13.98 -0.14
N VAL A 300 22.92 13.45 0.78
CA VAL A 300 23.44 12.83 2.02
C VAL A 300 24.33 11.65 1.67
N VAL A 301 23.89 10.70 0.84
CA VAL A 301 24.68 9.53 0.43
C VAL A 301 26.01 9.94 -0.21
N GLN A 302 26.03 10.98 -1.04
CA GLN A 302 27.25 11.50 -1.68
C GLN A 302 28.19 12.19 -0.67
N ASN A 303 27.65 13.04 0.21
CA ASN A 303 28.44 13.74 1.23
C ASN A 303 29.09 12.78 2.23
N MET A 304 28.44 11.64 2.51
CA MET A 304 28.98 10.60 3.38
C MET A 304 30.26 9.96 2.82
N GLU A 305 30.35 9.78 1.49
CA GLU A 305 31.59 9.33 0.86
C GLU A 305 32.73 10.32 1.13
N LEU A 306 32.47 11.61 0.93
CA LEU A 306 33.46 12.67 1.15
C LEU A 306 33.94 12.69 2.60
N ALA A 307 33.01 12.58 3.56
CA ALA A 307 33.34 12.49 4.98
C ALA A 307 34.25 11.30 5.30
N LEU A 308 33.97 10.12 4.70
CA LEU A 308 34.80 8.93 4.89
C LEU A 308 36.20 9.10 4.29
N ARG A 309 36.33 9.79 3.15
CA ARG A 309 37.64 10.10 2.53
C ARG A 309 38.48 11.07 3.35
N GLN A 310 37.83 12.04 4.00
CA GLN A 310 38.50 13.06 4.81
C GLN A 310 38.92 12.55 6.18
N ASP A 311 38.27 11.51 6.71
CA ASP A 311 38.65 10.93 8.01
C ASP A 311 39.93 10.09 7.89
N THR A 312 41.04 10.65 8.38
CA THR A 312 42.38 10.04 8.31
C THR A 312 42.69 9.06 9.45
N LYS A 313 41.76 8.84 10.39
CA LYS A 313 42.00 7.98 11.56
C LYS A 313 42.21 6.53 11.12
N VAL A 314 43.06 5.81 11.85
CA VAL A 314 43.35 4.41 11.58
C VAL A 314 43.02 3.61 12.83
N TYR A 315 42.38 2.46 12.64
CA TYR A 315 42.03 1.54 13.72
C TYR A 315 42.48 0.12 13.39
N ASP A 316 42.84 -0.66 14.39
CA ASP A 316 43.11 -2.08 14.19
C ASP A 316 41.81 -2.85 13.88
N THR A 317 41.91 -3.89 13.06
CA THR A 317 40.81 -4.84 12.84
C THR A 317 41.20 -6.23 13.31
N SER A 318 40.21 -7.08 13.55
CA SER A 318 40.47 -8.48 13.91
C SER A 318 40.91 -9.35 12.73
N GLN A 319 41.04 -8.79 11.51
CA GLN A 319 41.39 -9.55 10.31
C GLN A 319 42.88 -9.46 10.03
N LEU A 320 43.40 -10.50 9.36
CA LEU A 320 44.79 -10.54 8.89
C LEU A 320 44.81 -10.42 7.36
N LEU A 321 45.85 -9.80 6.79
CA LEU A 321 46.12 -9.73 5.35
C LEU A 321 47.37 -10.53 5.02
N CYS A 322 47.29 -11.35 3.98
CA CYS A 322 48.48 -11.97 3.41
C CYS A 322 49.26 -10.95 2.59
N ILE A 323 50.53 -10.69 2.93
CA ILE A 323 51.36 -9.71 2.19
C ILE A 323 51.66 -10.15 0.75
N VAL A 324 51.61 -11.45 0.46
CA VAL A 324 51.92 -12.00 -0.87
C VAL A 324 50.72 -11.90 -1.82
N CYS A 325 49.50 -12.19 -1.37
CA CYS A 325 48.33 -12.26 -2.24
C CYS A 325 47.18 -11.30 -1.88
N GLY A 326 47.32 -10.50 -0.83
CA GLY A 326 46.34 -9.51 -0.41
C GLY A 326 45.03 -10.07 0.16
N ARG A 327 44.86 -11.39 0.26
CA ARG A 327 43.62 -11.98 0.80
C ARG A 327 43.45 -11.67 2.29
N SER A 328 42.24 -11.29 2.68
CA SER A 328 41.83 -11.17 4.08
C SER A 328 41.55 -12.54 4.69
N LEU A 329 42.02 -12.74 5.91
CA LEU A 329 41.98 -13.98 6.68
C LEU A 329 41.31 -13.71 8.04
N PRO A 330 40.64 -14.71 8.63
CA PRO A 330 40.07 -14.59 9.97
C PRO A 330 41.17 -14.41 11.02
N ASN A 331 40.79 -13.89 12.20
CA ASN A 331 41.69 -13.76 13.33
C ASN A 331 42.30 -15.13 13.70
N GLY A 332 43.57 -15.15 14.08
CA GLY A 332 44.28 -16.38 14.47
C GLY A 332 44.71 -17.29 13.33
N ALA A 333 44.49 -16.92 12.07
CA ALA A 333 45.08 -17.63 10.94
C ALA A 333 46.61 -17.61 11.05
N LYS A 334 47.25 -18.79 10.94
CA LYS A 334 48.71 -18.91 11.02
C LYS A 334 49.41 -18.81 9.66
N LYS A 335 48.68 -19.03 8.57
CA LYS A 335 49.17 -18.95 7.19
C LYS A 335 48.04 -18.71 6.21
N CYS A 336 48.36 -18.13 5.05
CA CYS A 336 47.42 -18.02 3.94
C CYS A 336 47.18 -19.38 3.28
N HIS A 337 45.93 -19.82 3.19
CA HIS A 337 45.61 -21.10 2.55
C HIS A 337 46.00 -21.15 1.07
N SER A 338 45.89 -20.02 0.35
CA SER A 338 46.05 -20.00 -1.11
C SER A 338 47.50 -19.99 -1.59
N CYS A 339 48.42 -19.36 -0.85
CA CYS A 339 49.83 -19.23 -1.25
C CYS A 339 50.80 -19.77 -0.19
N HIS A 340 50.28 -20.36 0.89
CA HIS A 340 51.04 -20.87 2.03
C HIS A 340 51.95 -19.87 2.76
N ASN A 341 51.86 -18.59 2.44
CA ASN A 341 52.62 -17.54 3.12
C ASN A 341 52.24 -17.45 4.61
N THR A 342 53.25 -17.47 5.47
CA THR A 342 53.10 -17.32 6.93
C THR A 342 53.23 -15.87 7.40
N ASP A 343 53.73 -14.98 6.54
CA ASP A 343 53.84 -13.56 6.86
C ASP A 343 52.48 -12.87 6.67
N LEU A 344 51.77 -12.70 7.78
CA LEU A 344 50.43 -12.12 7.82
C LEU A 344 50.49 -10.83 8.62
N GLN A 345 49.94 -9.75 8.07
CA GLN A 345 49.87 -8.45 8.73
C GLN A 345 48.46 -8.19 9.25
N GLY A 346 48.35 -7.46 10.36
CA GLY A 346 47.06 -6.95 10.83
C GLY A 346 46.41 -6.08 9.75
N ARG A 347 45.15 -6.34 9.42
CA ARG A 347 44.38 -5.47 8.54
C ARG A 347 44.02 -4.20 9.31
N LEU A 348 44.32 -3.05 8.74
CA LEU A 348 43.97 -1.76 9.30
C LEU A 348 42.66 -1.24 8.70
N CYS A 349 41.82 -0.64 9.53
CA CYS A 349 40.68 0.16 9.11
C CYS A 349 41.17 1.57 8.78
N THR A 350 41.44 1.78 7.49
CA THR A 350 41.83 3.08 6.92
C THR A 350 40.66 3.70 6.17
N HIS A 351 40.75 4.99 5.82
CA HIS A 351 39.76 5.65 4.96
C HIS A 351 39.51 4.87 3.67
N GLY A 352 40.57 4.34 3.02
CA GLY A 352 40.46 3.55 1.80
C GLY A 352 39.64 2.28 1.98
N THR A 353 39.87 1.54 3.08
CA THR A 353 39.06 0.34 3.38
C THR A 353 37.60 0.69 3.70
N ARG A 354 37.36 1.80 4.41
CA ARG A 354 36.00 2.27 4.74
C ARG A 354 35.23 2.68 3.49
N VAL A 355 35.84 3.43 2.59
CA VAL A 355 35.23 3.84 1.31
C VAL A 355 34.95 2.64 0.41
N ALA A 356 35.87 1.68 0.33
CA ALA A 356 35.65 0.46 -0.45
C ALA A 356 34.44 -0.35 0.09
N GLU A 357 34.40 -0.57 1.41
CA GLU A 357 33.29 -1.29 2.05
C GLU A 357 31.97 -0.52 1.95
N TYR A 358 32.00 0.81 2.05
CA TYR A 358 30.85 1.68 1.83
C TYR A 358 30.20 1.42 0.47
N PHE A 359 30.96 1.48 -0.61
CA PHE A 359 30.44 1.22 -1.95
C PHE A 359 30.00 -0.23 -2.17
N ASP A 360 30.70 -1.21 -1.58
CA ASP A 360 30.24 -2.60 -1.60
C ASP A 360 28.87 -2.75 -0.97
N ILE A 361 28.61 -2.06 0.15
CA ILE A 361 27.32 -2.06 0.83
C ILE A 361 26.27 -1.36 -0.02
N LEU A 362 26.54 -0.14 -0.52
CA LEU A 362 25.60 0.61 -1.35
C LEU A 362 25.18 -0.16 -2.61
N ARG A 363 26.12 -0.86 -3.27
CA ARG A 363 25.81 -1.72 -4.42
C ARG A 363 24.90 -2.89 -4.03
N LYS A 364 25.17 -3.56 -2.92
CA LYS A 364 24.37 -4.69 -2.43
C LYS A 364 22.94 -4.29 -2.04
N THR A 365 22.73 -3.03 -1.67
CA THR A 365 21.43 -2.51 -1.28
C THR A 365 20.78 -1.61 -2.31
N GLU A 366 21.32 -1.56 -3.53
CA GLU A 366 20.78 -0.75 -4.64
C GLU A 366 20.63 0.74 -4.27
N LEU A 367 21.54 1.25 -3.44
CA LEU A 367 21.67 2.68 -3.16
C LEU A 367 22.74 3.33 -4.04
N TRP A 368 23.52 2.53 -4.75
CA TRP A 368 24.53 3.03 -5.67
C TRP A 368 23.89 3.42 -7.01
N LEU A 369 24.13 4.67 -7.42
CA LEU A 369 23.43 5.39 -8.50
C LEU A 369 23.54 4.75 -9.90
N THR A 370 24.37 3.71 -10.08
CA THR A 370 24.51 3.04 -11.37
C THR A 370 23.46 1.96 -11.62
N VAL A 371 22.63 1.59 -10.63
CA VAL A 371 21.68 0.47 -10.76
C VAL A 371 20.26 0.95 -11.05
N THR A 372 19.78 1.96 -10.33
CA THR A 372 18.46 2.61 -10.51
C THR A 372 18.55 4.04 -9.99
N SER A 373 18.05 5.04 -10.73
CA SER A 373 18.03 6.42 -10.24
C SER A 373 17.03 6.57 -9.09
N PHE A 374 17.29 7.50 -8.17
CA PHE A 374 16.39 7.78 -7.05
C PHE A 374 15.00 8.23 -7.54
N THR A 375 14.91 8.73 -8.77
CA THR A 375 13.65 9.12 -9.44
C THR A 375 12.65 7.98 -9.61
N GLU A 376 13.10 6.72 -9.54
CA GLU A 376 12.23 5.54 -9.63
C GLU A 376 11.85 4.97 -8.25
N CYS A 377 12.41 5.52 -7.17
CA CYS A 377 12.20 5.04 -5.81
C CYS A 377 11.19 5.92 -5.06
N SER A 378 10.49 5.34 -4.08
CA SER A 378 9.82 6.13 -3.04
C SER A 378 10.80 6.47 -1.91
N VAL A 379 10.48 7.48 -1.09
CA VAL A 379 11.29 7.81 0.10
C VAL A 379 11.33 6.63 1.07
N SER A 380 10.21 5.90 1.21
CA SER A 380 10.12 4.67 2.00
C SER A 380 11.07 3.57 1.49
N ASP A 381 11.18 3.40 0.17
CA ASP A 381 12.08 2.42 -0.44
C ASP A 381 13.54 2.76 -0.16
N VAL A 382 13.92 4.03 -0.35
CA VAL A 382 15.28 4.51 -0.05
C VAL A 382 15.59 4.32 1.43
N SER A 383 14.67 4.70 2.31
CA SER A 383 14.83 4.53 3.77
C SER A 383 14.99 3.05 4.16
N SER A 384 14.19 2.18 3.56
CA SER A 384 14.29 0.72 3.76
C SER A 384 15.62 0.17 3.26
N ARG A 385 16.12 0.66 2.12
CA ARG A 385 17.44 0.31 1.59
C ARG A 385 18.57 0.78 2.51
N VAL A 386 18.48 2.00 3.07
CA VAL A 386 19.44 2.54 4.06
C VAL A 386 19.47 1.70 5.32
N ALA A 387 18.30 1.31 5.85
CA ALA A 387 18.21 0.42 7.01
C ALA A 387 18.85 -0.96 6.72
N ARG A 388 18.61 -1.53 5.53
CA ARG A 388 19.29 -2.77 5.09
C ARG A 388 20.80 -2.58 4.95
N ALA A 389 21.26 -1.43 4.45
CA ALA A 389 22.68 -1.12 4.30
C ALA A 389 23.39 -1.11 5.66
N ARG A 390 22.79 -0.43 6.65
CA ARG A 390 23.30 -0.44 8.02
C ARG A 390 23.36 -1.84 8.63
N LYS A 391 22.31 -2.64 8.46
CA LYS A 391 22.27 -4.03 8.96
C LYS A 391 23.29 -4.93 8.24
N GLY A 392 23.56 -4.65 6.97
CA GLY A 392 24.55 -5.35 6.16
C GLY A 392 26.00 -4.95 6.45
N ALA A 393 26.22 -3.81 7.11
CA ALA A 393 27.55 -3.31 7.48
C ALA A 393 28.17 -4.14 8.63
N LYS A 394 28.78 -5.27 8.29
CA LYS A 394 29.48 -6.17 9.23
C LYS A 394 30.93 -5.75 9.51
N HIS A 395 31.20 -4.44 9.49
CA HIS A 395 32.54 -3.91 9.73
C HIS A 395 32.92 -4.07 11.21
N ILE A 396 34.11 -4.58 11.47
CA ILE A 396 34.63 -4.77 12.83
C ILE A 396 36.04 -4.18 12.90
N CYS A 397 36.21 -3.16 13.72
CA CYS A 397 37.49 -2.56 14.07
C CYS A 397 37.48 -2.13 15.55
N GLU A 398 38.63 -1.72 16.07
CA GLU A 398 38.80 -1.27 17.47
C GLU A 398 37.87 -0.12 17.86
N ALA A 399 37.48 0.74 16.91
CA ALA A 399 36.52 1.82 17.15
C ALA A 399 35.10 1.34 17.46
N ASN A 400 34.78 0.07 17.22
CA ASN A 400 33.43 -0.49 17.38
C ASN A 400 32.37 0.38 16.69
N ASN A 401 31.31 0.78 17.40
CA ASN A 401 30.24 1.65 16.89
C ASN A 401 30.69 3.08 16.58
N PHE A 402 31.89 3.49 16.99
CA PHE A 402 32.48 4.79 16.67
C PHE A 402 33.31 4.76 15.39
N CYS A 403 33.35 3.63 14.67
CA CYS A 403 33.96 3.58 13.35
C CYS A 403 33.26 4.58 12.42
N PRO A 404 33.99 5.47 11.71
CA PRO A 404 33.40 6.45 10.81
C PRO A 404 32.42 5.85 9.80
N LEU A 405 32.69 4.63 9.31
CA LEU A 405 31.78 3.90 8.41
C LEU A 405 30.42 3.62 9.04
N LEU A 406 30.39 3.16 10.30
CA LEU A 406 29.14 2.83 11.00
C LEU A 406 28.39 4.10 11.40
N THR A 407 29.08 5.11 11.93
CA THR A 407 28.47 6.40 12.28
C THR A 407 27.86 7.09 11.07
N THR A 408 28.48 6.95 9.90
CA THR A 408 27.96 7.44 8.62
C THR A 408 26.62 6.79 8.26
N PHE A 409 26.48 5.46 8.42
CA PHE A 409 25.20 4.78 8.20
C PHE A 409 24.14 5.14 9.24
N ASP A 410 24.53 5.32 10.50
CA ASP A 410 23.60 5.78 11.54
C ASP A 410 23.07 7.19 11.24
N LEU A 411 23.93 8.09 10.77
CA LEU A 411 23.52 9.43 10.31
C LEU A 411 22.58 9.37 9.10
N MET A 412 22.83 8.47 8.15
CA MET A 412 21.91 8.25 7.02
C MET A 412 20.54 7.75 7.47
N ILE A 413 20.46 6.86 8.47
CA ILE A 413 19.18 6.41 9.03
C ILE A 413 18.44 7.59 9.65
N THR A 414 19.12 8.43 10.43
CA THR A 414 18.51 9.62 11.03
C THR A 414 17.96 10.54 9.94
N LYS A 415 18.75 10.83 8.89
CA LYS A 415 18.31 11.67 7.77
C LYS A 415 17.14 11.07 6.98
N ALA A 416 17.16 9.75 6.76
CA ALA A 416 16.07 9.04 6.12
C ALA A 416 14.79 9.05 6.97
N SER A 417 14.92 9.02 8.29
CA SER A 417 13.77 9.12 9.21
C SER A 417 13.22 10.55 9.25
N GLU A 418 14.08 11.56 9.34
CA GLU A 418 13.70 12.97 9.25
C GLU A 418 12.98 13.29 7.92
N ALA A 419 13.37 12.64 6.82
CA ALA A 419 12.72 12.78 5.52
C ALA A 419 11.30 12.19 5.45
N GLN A 420 10.91 11.33 6.41
CA GLN A 420 9.57 10.74 6.48
C GLN A 420 8.56 11.59 7.27
N ASP A 421 9.05 12.49 8.13
CA ASP A 421 8.25 13.37 9.00
C ASP A 421 7.80 14.67 8.28
#